data_AF-A0AAN7FJW7-F1
#
_entry.id   AF-A0AAN7FJW7-F1
#
_cell.length_a   1.000
_cell.length_b   1.000
_cell.length_c   1.000
_cell.angle_alpha   90.00
_cell.angle_beta   90.00
_cell.angle_gamma   90.00
#
_symmetry.space_group_name_H-M   'P 1'
#
loop_
_entity.id
_entity.type
_entity.pdbx_description
1 polymer ?
#
loop_
_entity_poly.entity_id
_entity_poly.type
_entity_poly.pdbx_seq_one_letter_code
_entity_poly.pdbx_strand_id
1 'polypeptide(L)'
;MCSTFKKKAPKAIKEIRKFAQKAMGTTDVSVDVKLNKHVWSRGIRSVPRRVRVRIARKRNDEEDAKEEFFSLVTVAEIPPEGLKGLGTKVIEEED
;
A
#
# COMPACT_ATOMS: atom_id res chain seq x y z
N MET A 1 0.39 -22.59 -7.80
CA MET A 1 1.65 -22.40 -7.05
C MET A 1 1.36 -22.13 -5.58
N CYS A 2 1.57 -23.14 -4.73
CA CYS A 2 1.29 -23.07 -3.29
C CYS A 2 2.29 -22.13 -2.61
N SER A 3 1.88 -20.92 -2.23
CA SER A 3 2.72 -20.10 -1.36
C SER A 3 2.81 -20.80 -0.02
N THR A 4 3.99 -21.31 0.35
CA THR A 4 4.27 -21.84 1.69
C THR A 4 3.73 -20.85 2.73
N PHE A 5 3.01 -21.31 3.75
CA PHE A 5 2.29 -20.43 4.70
C PHE A 5 3.16 -19.32 5.32
N LYS A 6 4.47 -19.55 5.46
CA LYS A 6 5.47 -18.58 5.94
C LYS A 6 5.77 -17.43 4.96
N LYS A 7 5.33 -17.50 3.70
CA LYS A 7 5.62 -16.49 2.68
C LYS A 7 4.42 -15.61 2.34
N LYS A 8 3.26 -15.78 3.01
CA LYS A 8 2.03 -15.03 2.67
C LYS A 8 2.14 -13.53 2.96
N ALA A 9 2.47 -13.13 4.19
CA ALA A 9 2.65 -11.71 4.54
C ALA A 9 3.72 -10.98 3.68
N PRO A 10 4.95 -11.51 3.51
CA PRO A 10 5.94 -10.83 2.66
C PRO A 10 5.53 -10.82 1.19
N LYS A 11 4.80 -11.83 0.71
CA LYS A 11 4.25 -11.81 -0.66
C LYS A 11 3.18 -10.73 -0.82
N ALA A 12 2.30 -10.56 0.16
CA ALA A 12 1.27 -9.50 0.14
C ALA A 12 1.87 -8.10 0.05
N ILE A 13 2.95 -7.82 0.79
CA ILE A 13 3.65 -6.53 0.72
C ILE A 13 4.26 -6.30 -0.67
N LYS A 14 4.86 -7.33 -1.27
CA LYS A 14 5.37 -7.25 -2.65
C LYS A 14 4.25 -6.99 -3.66
N GLU A 15 3.07 -7.59 -3.45
CA GLU A 15 1.90 -7.38 -4.29
C GLU A 15 1.35 -5.96 -4.17
N ILE A 16 1.32 -5.40 -2.95
CA ILE A 16 0.95 -4.00 -2.71
C ILE A 16 1.93 -3.05 -3.41
N ARG A 17 3.24 -3.30 -3.30
CA ARG A 17 4.26 -2.51 -4.01
C ARG A 17 4.06 -2.56 -5.53
N LYS A 18 3.88 -3.76 -6.09
CA LYS A 18 3.62 -3.94 -7.52
C LYS A 18 2.34 -3.23 -7.97
N PHE A 19 1.31 -3.22 -7.14
CA PHE A 19 0.07 -2.49 -7.42
C PHE A 19 0.30 -0.99 -7.45
N ALA A 20 1.01 -0.43 -6.46
CA ALA A 20 1.35 1.00 -6.42
C ALA A 20 2.22 1.42 -7.62
N GLN A 21 3.24 0.61 -7.97
CA GLN A 21 4.08 0.85 -9.14
C GLN A 21 3.24 0.91 -10.43
N LYS A 22 2.30 -0.03 -10.61
CA LYS A 22 1.45 -0.08 -11.81
C LYS A 22 0.42 1.07 -11.85
N ALA A 23 -0.13 1.45 -10.70
CA ALA A 23 -1.16 2.49 -10.64
C ALA A 23 -0.59 3.90 -10.79
N MET A 24 0.57 4.18 -10.19
CA MET A 24 1.17 5.53 -10.16
C MET A 24 2.29 5.73 -11.19
N GLY A 25 2.86 4.65 -11.72
CA GLY A 25 3.96 4.71 -12.69
C GLY A 25 5.31 5.12 -12.08
N THR A 26 5.47 5.09 -10.76
CA THR A 26 6.75 5.32 -10.07
C THR A 26 7.44 3.98 -9.80
N THR A 27 8.77 3.90 -9.89
CA THR A 27 9.48 2.68 -9.47
C THR A 27 9.76 2.70 -7.98
N ASP A 28 9.95 3.88 -7.40
CA ASP A 28 10.06 4.05 -5.96
C ASP A 28 8.69 4.10 -5.26
N VAL A 29 8.53 3.20 -4.28
CA VAL A 29 7.30 3.01 -3.50
C VAL A 29 7.65 2.78 -2.05
N SER A 30 7.33 3.79 -1.23
CA SER A 30 7.47 3.73 0.21
C SER A 30 6.17 3.25 0.85
N VAL A 31 6.27 2.18 1.63
CA VAL A 31 5.14 1.58 2.36
C VAL A 31 5.18 2.11 3.78
N ASP A 32 4.11 2.78 4.21
CA ASP A 32 4.05 3.32 5.56
C ASP A 32 4.09 2.22 6.64
N VAL A 33 4.64 2.57 7.80
CA VAL A 33 4.79 1.67 8.95
C VAL A 33 3.42 1.21 9.45
N LYS A 34 2.38 2.06 9.40
CA LYS A 34 1.01 1.68 9.80
C LYS A 34 0.45 0.59 8.89
N LEU A 35 0.69 0.68 7.59
CA LEU A 35 0.26 -0.33 6.62
C LEU A 35 0.97 -1.65 6.84
N ASN A 36 2.29 -1.59 7.10
CA ASN A 36 3.04 -2.78 7.45
C ASN A 36 2.48 -3.43 8.73
N LYS A 37 2.31 -2.67 9.82
CA LYS A 37 1.73 -3.19 11.07
C LYS A 37 0.34 -3.81 10.85
N HIS A 38 -0.51 -3.19 10.03
CA HIS A 38 -1.83 -3.73 9.72
C HIS A 38 -1.76 -5.08 9.01
N VAL A 39 -0.89 -5.22 8.00
CA VAL A 39 -0.68 -6.47 7.27
C VAL A 39 -0.10 -7.58 8.17
N TRP A 40 0.80 -7.22 9.08
CA TRP A 40 1.44 -8.17 10.00
C TRP A 40 0.67 -8.45 11.30
N SER A 41 -0.38 -7.69 11.61
CA SER A 41 -1.15 -7.79 12.86
C SER A 41 -1.72 -9.18 13.15
N ARG A 42 -2.14 -9.89 12.11
CA ARG A 42 -2.72 -11.24 12.18
C ARG A 42 -1.69 -12.37 12.01
N GLY A 43 -0.40 -12.00 11.94
CA GLY A 43 0.72 -12.92 11.74
C GLY A 43 0.96 -13.35 10.29
N ILE A 44 2.01 -14.15 10.10
CA ILE A 44 2.56 -14.46 8.76
C ILE A 44 1.62 -15.30 7.87
N ARG A 45 0.75 -16.11 8.49
CA ARG A 45 -0.15 -17.05 7.81
C ARG A 45 -1.50 -16.43 7.43
N SER A 46 -1.94 -15.41 8.16
CA SER A 46 -3.32 -14.91 8.16
C SER A 46 -3.39 -13.46 7.71
N VAL A 47 -2.97 -13.16 6.48
CA VAL A 47 -3.04 -11.80 5.93
C VAL A 47 -4.51 -11.38 5.73
N PRO A 48 -4.90 -10.13 6.02
CA PRO A 48 -6.22 -9.59 5.65
C PRO A 48 -6.52 -9.79 4.16
N ARG A 49 -7.73 -10.25 3.82
CA ARG A 49 -8.12 -10.51 2.42
C ARG A 49 -8.28 -9.24 1.58
N ARG A 50 -8.64 -8.13 2.22
CA ARG A 50 -8.84 -6.83 1.60
C ARG A 50 -8.29 -5.76 2.54
N VAL A 51 -7.50 -4.85 2.00
CA VAL A 51 -6.99 -3.67 2.70
C VAL A 51 -7.25 -2.49 1.79
N ARG A 52 -7.81 -1.41 2.36
CA ARG A 52 -7.99 -0.17 1.63
C ARG A 52 -6.75 0.69 1.87
N VAL A 53 -6.08 1.04 0.79
CA VAL A 53 -4.85 1.83 0.81
C VAL A 53 -5.11 3.18 0.19
N ARG A 54 -4.53 4.22 0.77
CA ARG A 54 -4.41 5.53 0.15
C ARG A 54 -3.01 5.62 -0.43
N ILE A 55 -2.92 6.05 -1.67
CA ILE A 55 -1.64 6.23 -2.37
C ILE A 55 -1.52 7.71 -2.67
N ALA A 56 -0.47 8.33 -2.15
CA ALA A 56 -0.11 9.71 -2.44
C ALA A 56 1.17 9.72 -3.27
N ARG A 57 1.21 10.49 -4.35
CA ARG A 57 2.43 10.74 -5.11
C ARG A 57 3.01 12.06 -4.60
N LYS A 58 4.23 12.01 -4.07
CA LYS A 58 4.97 13.18 -3.61
C LYS A 58 6.25 13.34 -4.43
N ARG A 59 6.70 14.58 -4.58
CA ARG A 59 8.01 14.89 -5.15
C ARG A 59 9.09 14.56 -4.13
N ASN A 60 10.19 13.98 -4.59
CA ASN A 60 11.36 13.78 -3.76
C ASN A 60 12.26 15.02 -3.86
N ASP A 61 12.67 15.55 -2.71
CA ASP A 61 13.48 16.77 -2.63
C ASP A 61 14.99 16.46 -2.45
N GLU A 62 15.38 15.17 -2.39
CA GLU A 62 16.78 14.75 -2.32
C GLU A 62 17.46 14.79 -3.70
N GLU A 63 18.51 15.60 -3.84
CA GLU A 63 19.27 15.84 -5.09
C GLU A 63 19.89 14.58 -5.73
N ASP A 64 20.03 13.48 -4.98
CA ASP A 64 20.64 12.21 -5.45
C ASP A 64 19.61 11.12 -5.81
N ALA A 65 18.31 11.44 -5.81
CA ALA A 65 17.28 10.48 -6.11
C ALA A 65 17.20 10.18 -7.62
N LYS A 66 17.24 8.89 -7.99
CA LYS A 66 17.07 8.44 -9.38
C LYS A 66 15.70 8.76 -9.98
N GLU A 67 14.71 9.06 -9.14
CA GLU A 67 13.36 9.41 -9.56
C GLU A 67 12.86 10.64 -8.82
N GLU A 68 12.26 11.57 -9.57
CA GLU A 68 11.68 12.82 -9.04
C GLU A 68 10.43 12.57 -8.16
N PHE A 69 9.78 11.41 -8.29
CA PHE A 69 8.52 11.12 -7.60
C PHE A 69 8.58 9.80 -6.86
N PHE A 70 8.11 9.81 -5.61
CA PHE A 70 7.86 8.59 -4.85
C PHE A 70 6.38 8.44 -4.53
N SER A 71 5.93 7.18 -4.46
CA SER A 71 4.58 6.85 -4.01
C SER A 71 4.60 6.47 -2.53
N LEU A 72 3.90 7.23 -1.70
CA LEU A 72 3.66 6.89 -0.29
C LEU A 72 2.34 6.13 -0.16
N VAL A 73 2.39 4.92 0.37
CA VAL A 73 1.21 4.08 0.59
C VAL A 73 0.85 4.04 2.07
N THR A 74 -0.30 4.62 2.42
CA THR A 74 -0.83 4.64 3.79
C THR A 74 -2.09 3.77 3.91
N VAL A 75 -2.44 3.40 5.14
CA VAL A 75 -3.73 2.74 5.43
C VAL A 75 -4.83 3.79 5.32
N ALA A 76 -5.84 3.52 4.48
CA ALA A 76 -7.05 4.31 4.52
C ALA A 76 -7.88 3.86 5.73
N GLU A 77 -8.35 4.82 6.54
CA GLU A 77 -9.27 4.52 7.63
C GLU A 77 -10.51 3.82 7.06
N ILE A 78 -10.86 2.68 7.65
CA ILE A 78 -11.97 1.86 7.21
C ILE A 78 -13.23 2.55 7.74
N PRO A 79 -14.11 3.12 6.89
CA PRO A 79 -15.39 3.60 7.38
C PRO A 79 -16.15 2.44 8.03
N PRO A 80 -16.88 2.68 9.13
CA PRO A 80 -17.55 1.64 9.91
C PRO A 80 -18.61 0.85 9.12
N GLU A 81 -19.03 1.37 7.96
CA GLU A 81 -20.03 0.75 7.07
C GLU A 81 -19.51 -0.46 6.27
N GLY A 82 -18.23 -0.82 6.42
CA GLY A 82 -17.67 -2.06 5.92
C GLY A 82 -16.98 -1.94 4.55
N LEU A 83 -16.25 -3.01 4.19
CA LEU A 83 -15.31 -3.04 3.06
C LEU A 83 -15.97 -3.38 1.71
N LYS A 84 -17.30 -3.52 1.66
CA LYS A 84 -18.03 -4.08 0.51
C LYS A 84 -18.78 -2.96 -0.22
N GLY A 85 -18.44 -2.73 -1.48
CA GLY A 85 -19.15 -1.80 -2.37
C GLY A 85 -18.53 -0.41 -2.51
N LEU A 86 -17.49 -0.06 -1.75
CA LEU A 86 -16.79 1.22 -1.95
C LEU A 86 -15.81 1.13 -3.13
N GLY A 87 -16.11 1.84 -4.22
CA GLY A 87 -15.20 2.03 -5.37
C GLY A 87 -13.95 2.84 -5.06
N THR A 88 -13.08 3.05 -6.05
CA THR A 88 -11.92 3.95 -5.94
C THR A 88 -12.41 5.39 -5.91
N LYS A 89 -12.03 6.15 -4.88
CA LYS A 89 -12.29 7.58 -4.80
C LYS A 89 -10.95 8.30 -4.93
N VAL A 90 -10.90 9.32 -5.78
CA VAL A 90 -9.81 10.28 -5.79
C VAL A 90 -9.99 11.14 -4.54
N ILE A 91 -8.94 11.28 -3.75
CA ILE A 91 -8.95 12.13 -2.56
C ILE A 91 -8.24 13.41 -2.97
N GLU A 92 -8.96 14.52 -2.91
CA GLU A 92 -8.38 15.84 -3.01
C GLU A 92 -7.78 16.16 -1.64
N GLU A 93 -6.46 16.34 -1.57
CA GLU A 93 -5.85 17.00 -0.41
C GLU A 93 -6.07 18.49 -0.64
N GLU A 94 -7.06 19.07 0.04
CA GLU A 94 -7.07 20.53 0.28
C GLU A 94 -5.84 20.82 1.16
N ASP A 95 -5.00 21.74 0.69
CA ASP A 95 -3.75 22.17 1.33
C ASP A 95 -3.93 22.62 2.79
#